data_AF-A0A2V9YPU8-F1
#
_entry.id   AF-A0A2V9YPU8-F1
#
_cell.length_a   1.000
_cell.length_b   1.000
_cell.length_c   1.000
_cell.angle_alpha   90.00
_cell.angle_beta   90.00
_cell.angle_gamma   90.00
#
_symmetry.space_group_name_H-M   'P 1'
#
loop_
_entity.id
_entity.type
_entity.pdbx_description
1 polymer ?
#
loop_
_entity_poly.entity_id
_entity_poly.type
_entity_poly.pdbx_seq_one_letter_code
_entity_poly.pdbx_strand_id
1 'polypeptide(L)'
;MRPRPAEPEHGFRSHRDLRAALRVCEKSGSISQDRDQESGYGSEGGPQFQEALRLGEQWKIELVCTDFESLSYHVGHHRGLPVISIDNQHALTRARLHYPKQHRGEALTAKLVTRLMILHASEYLITAFFPAQLRRKHASVVSPILRKEVLTAGDREGGYALVYVTSPSEERVGLMKRIRQSFVCYGFGRQGKDAKTLIMWTRWATALTGTS
;
A
#
# COMPACT_ATOMS: atom_id res chain seq x y z
N MET A 1 1.42 34.32 -26.65
CA MET A 1 1.03 33.24 -25.73
C MET A 1 0.54 32.08 -26.59
N ARG A 2 1.32 30.99 -26.75
CA ARG A 2 0.86 29.83 -27.54
C ARG A 2 -0.14 29.03 -26.70
N PRO A 3 -1.26 28.56 -27.26
CA PRO A 3 -2.18 27.69 -26.55
C PRO A 3 -1.48 26.38 -26.17
N ARG A 4 -1.74 25.90 -24.95
CA ARG A 4 -1.27 24.61 -24.45
C ARG A 4 -1.91 23.50 -25.31
N PRO A 5 -1.16 22.51 -25.84
CA PRO A 5 -1.76 21.41 -26.57
C PRO A 5 -2.74 20.65 -25.66
N ALA A 6 -3.85 20.18 -26.22
CA ALA A 6 -4.86 19.40 -25.51
C ALA A 6 -4.22 18.13 -24.93
N GLU A 7 -4.43 17.89 -23.63
CA GLU A 7 -3.97 16.65 -22.98
C GLU A 7 -4.67 15.44 -23.62
N PRO A 8 -3.97 14.31 -23.81
CA PRO A 8 -4.60 13.09 -24.32
C PRO A 8 -5.65 12.60 -23.31
N GLU A 9 -6.87 12.32 -23.77
CA GLU A 9 -7.86 11.61 -22.95
C GLU A 9 -7.40 10.17 -22.72
N HIS A 10 -6.62 9.94 -21.66
CA HIS A 10 -6.16 8.61 -21.24
C HIS A 10 -6.78 8.25 -19.89
N GLY A 11 -8.11 8.17 -19.89
CA GLY A 11 -8.90 7.63 -18.80
C GLY A 11 -9.69 6.41 -19.27
N PHE A 12 -9.78 5.38 -18.43
CA PHE A 12 -10.68 4.26 -18.68
C PHE A 12 -12.12 4.80 -18.72
N ARG A 13 -12.75 4.76 -19.91
CA ARG A 13 -14.06 5.37 -20.15
C ARG A 13 -15.19 4.58 -19.47
N SER A 14 -14.93 3.34 -19.04
CA SER A 14 -15.88 2.47 -18.35
C SER A 14 -15.22 1.37 -17.51
N HIS A 15 -16.00 0.76 -16.59
CA HIS A 15 -15.63 -0.46 -15.86
C HIS A 15 -15.29 -1.66 -16.78
N ARG A 16 -15.71 -1.61 -18.06
CA ARG A 16 -15.38 -2.60 -19.08
C ARG A 16 -13.94 -2.47 -19.57
N ASP A 17 -13.43 -1.24 -19.62
CA ASP A 17 -12.06 -0.91 -20.06
C ASP A 17 -11.03 -1.27 -18.98
N LEU A 18 -11.39 -1.07 -17.69
CA LEU A 18 -10.60 -1.57 -16.56
C LEU A 18 -10.52 -3.10 -16.56
N ARG A 19 -11.63 -3.80 -16.81
CA ARG A 19 -11.62 -5.27 -16.98
C ARG A 19 -10.83 -5.73 -18.21
N ALA A 20 -10.75 -4.91 -19.26
CA ALA A 20 -9.92 -5.23 -20.42
C ALA A 20 -8.43 -5.08 -20.07
N ALA A 21 -8.03 -4.00 -19.42
CA ALA A 21 -6.66 -3.78 -18.95
C ALA A 21 -6.21 -4.85 -17.93
N LEU A 22 -7.07 -5.20 -16.96
CA LEU A 22 -6.77 -6.27 -15.99
C LEU A 22 -6.60 -7.64 -16.67
N ARG A 23 -7.34 -7.92 -17.76
CA ARG A 23 -7.16 -9.13 -18.57
C ARG A 23 -5.87 -9.14 -19.40
N VAL A 24 -5.34 -7.98 -19.76
CA VAL A 24 -4.00 -7.87 -20.36
C VAL A 24 -2.94 -8.19 -19.31
N CYS A 25 -3.07 -7.64 -18.09
CA CYS A 25 -2.17 -7.95 -16.97
C CYS A 25 -2.16 -9.44 -16.58
N GLU A 26 -3.31 -10.11 -16.60
CA GLU A 26 -3.39 -11.57 -16.36
C GLU A 26 -2.64 -12.40 -17.42
N LYS A 27 -2.52 -11.89 -18.65
CA LYS A 27 -1.83 -12.57 -19.76
C LYS A 27 -0.33 -12.30 -19.82
N SER A 28 0.13 -11.15 -19.31
CA SER A 28 1.53 -10.72 -19.45
C SER A 28 2.48 -11.21 -18.36
N GLY A 29 1.98 -11.81 -17.28
CA GLY A 29 2.76 -12.70 -16.39
C GLY A 29 4.02 -12.14 -15.71
N SER A 30 4.34 -10.86 -15.86
CA SER A 30 5.56 -10.24 -15.31
C SER A 30 5.20 -9.34 -14.13
N ILE A 31 5.24 -9.91 -12.93
CA ILE A 31 5.23 -9.16 -11.68
C ILE A 31 6.68 -9.02 -11.23
N SER A 32 7.24 -7.83 -11.38
CA SER A 32 8.55 -7.47 -10.83
C SER A 32 8.32 -6.87 -9.44
N GLN A 33 8.65 -7.62 -8.38
CA GLN A 33 8.72 -7.09 -7.01
C GLN A 33 10.19 -6.97 -6.62
N ASP A 34 10.78 -5.80 -6.79
CA ASP A 34 12.01 -5.45 -6.10
C ASP A 34 11.64 -4.61 -4.86
N ARG A 35 11.90 -5.19 -3.68
CA ARG A 35 11.53 -4.61 -2.37
C ARG A 35 12.74 -4.28 -1.50
N ASP A 36 13.92 -4.18 -2.10
CA ASP A 36 15.16 -3.95 -1.37
C ASP A 36 15.77 -2.59 -1.75
N GLN A 37 15.24 -1.50 -1.18
CA GLN A 37 15.98 -0.25 -0.90
C GLN A 37 15.11 0.78 -0.16
N GLU A 38 15.22 0.80 1.18
CA GLU A 38 14.64 1.82 2.06
C GLU A 38 15.44 3.15 2.09
N SER A 39 16.29 3.44 1.10
CA SER A 39 17.03 4.71 1.05
C SER A 39 16.69 5.54 -0.19
N GLY A 40 15.70 6.42 -0.03
CA GLY A 40 15.35 7.47 -0.97
C GLY A 40 14.27 7.02 -1.96
N TYR A 41 13.06 7.58 -1.81
CA TYR A 41 12.10 7.63 -2.91
C TYR A 41 12.85 8.16 -4.13
N GLY A 42 13.04 7.33 -5.15
CA GLY A 42 13.75 7.74 -6.35
C GLY A 42 13.05 8.97 -6.91
N SER A 43 13.74 10.11 -6.86
CA SER A 43 13.19 11.35 -7.38
C SER A 43 13.06 11.23 -8.89
N GLU A 44 12.06 11.92 -9.45
CA GLU A 44 12.01 12.14 -10.89
C GLU A 44 13.39 12.63 -11.39
N GLY A 45 13.92 11.97 -12.42
CA GLY A 45 15.25 12.24 -12.96
C GLY A 45 16.44 11.50 -12.30
N GLY A 46 16.25 10.80 -11.19
CA GLY A 46 17.31 10.03 -10.52
C GLY A 46 17.70 8.72 -11.23
N PRO A 47 18.77 8.02 -10.79
CA PRO A 47 19.26 6.79 -11.44
C PRO A 47 18.20 5.68 -11.51
N GLN A 48 17.46 5.47 -10.42
CA GLN A 48 16.37 4.48 -10.37
C GLN A 48 15.25 4.83 -11.35
N PHE A 49 14.96 6.12 -11.53
CA PHE A 49 13.93 6.58 -12.47
C PHE A 49 14.37 6.33 -13.92
N GLN A 50 15.63 6.64 -14.25
CA GLN A 50 16.18 6.36 -15.58
C GLN A 50 16.20 4.86 -15.88
N GLU A 51 16.57 4.03 -14.92
CA GLU A 51 16.54 2.58 -15.09
C GLU A 51 15.11 2.06 -15.27
N ALA A 52 14.15 2.57 -14.49
CA ALA A 52 12.75 2.20 -14.65
C ALA A 52 12.18 2.63 -16.02
N LEU A 53 12.57 3.79 -16.55
CA LEU A 53 12.23 4.20 -17.92
C LEU A 53 12.80 3.23 -18.95
N ARG A 54 14.10 2.91 -18.85
CA ARG A 54 14.79 1.97 -19.74
C ARG A 54 14.14 0.58 -19.73
N LEU A 55 13.86 0.04 -18.54
CA LEU A 55 13.17 -1.24 -18.38
C LEU A 55 11.75 -1.18 -18.94
N GLY A 56 11.02 -0.09 -18.70
CA GLY A 56 9.69 0.12 -19.28
C GLY A 56 9.69 0.10 -20.81
N GLU A 57 10.74 0.61 -21.46
CA GLU A 57 10.88 0.55 -22.93
C GLU A 57 11.16 -0.87 -23.39
N GLN A 58 12.13 -1.52 -22.74
CA GLN A 58 12.52 -2.89 -23.04
C GLN A 58 11.34 -3.87 -22.90
N TRP A 59 10.54 -3.72 -21.86
CA TRP A 59 9.37 -4.55 -21.58
C TRP A 59 8.11 -4.10 -22.32
N LYS A 60 8.14 -2.94 -22.98
CA LYS A 60 7.00 -2.35 -23.70
C LYS A 60 5.76 -2.25 -22.82
N ILE A 61 5.92 -1.68 -21.63
CA ILE A 61 4.81 -1.51 -20.70
C ILE A 61 3.73 -0.58 -21.30
N GLU A 62 2.46 -0.94 -21.07
CA GLU A 62 1.29 -0.19 -21.55
C GLU A 62 0.43 0.37 -20.40
N LEU A 63 0.80 0.04 -19.16
CA LEU A 63 0.08 0.39 -17.94
C LEU A 63 1.07 0.45 -16.77
N VAL A 64 0.83 1.35 -15.83
CA VAL A 64 1.54 1.37 -14.55
C VAL A 64 0.56 1.15 -13.41
N CYS A 65 0.93 0.26 -12.48
CA CYS A 65 0.27 0.12 -11.19
C CYS A 65 1.23 0.56 -10.08
N THR A 66 0.76 1.34 -9.11
CA THR A 66 1.57 1.81 -7.97
C THR A 66 0.85 1.60 -6.64
N ASP A 67 1.59 1.18 -5.62
CA ASP A 67 1.12 1.06 -4.23
C ASP A 67 1.57 2.27 -3.40
N PHE A 68 1.03 3.45 -3.75
CA PHE A 68 1.38 4.73 -3.13
C PHE A 68 2.88 5.09 -3.19
N GLU A 69 3.55 4.66 -4.25
CA GLU A 69 4.98 4.89 -4.50
C GLU A 69 5.13 5.88 -5.68
N SER A 70 5.97 6.91 -5.51
CA SER A 70 6.01 8.04 -6.44
C SER A 70 6.83 7.77 -7.69
N LEU A 71 7.90 6.96 -7.66
CA LEU A 71 8.76 6.72 -8.82
C LEU A 71 7.96 6.10 -9.97
N SER A 72 7.18 5.06 -9.67
CA SER A 72 6.34 4.38 -10.66
C SER A 72 5.31 5.33 -11.26
N TYR A 73 4.68 6.17 -10.43
CA TYR A 73 3.76 7.21 -10.90
C TYR A 73 4.44 8.16 -11.89
N HIS A 74 5.63 8.67 -11.58
CA HIS A 74 6.37 9.56 -12.48
C HIS A 74 6.76 8.84 -13.77
N VAL A 75 7.14 7.55 -13.74
CA VAL A 75 7.44 6.76 -14.94
C VAL A 75 6.21 6.67 -15.84
N GLY A 76 5.03 6.35 -15.28
CA GLY A 76 3.78 6.30 -16.03
C GLY A 76 3.44 7.65 -16.65
N HIS A 77 3.53 8.73 -15.87
CA HIS A 77 3.25 10.07 -16.34
C HIS A 77 4.24 10.53 -17.43
N HIS A 78 5.54 10.28 -17.26
CA HIS A 78 6.58 10.62 -18.23
C HIS A 78 6.37 9.92 -19.57
N ARG A 79 5.89 8.67 -19.54
CA ARG A 79 5.59 7.87 -20.74
C ARG A 79 4.19 8.10 -21.30
N GLY A 80 3.36 8.92 -20.66
CA GLY A 80 1.96 9.10 -21.03
C GLY A 80 1.11 7.83 -20.90
N LEU A 81 1.48 6.92 -20.00
CA LEU A 81 0.75 5.67 -19.76
C LEU A 81 -0.37 5.87 -18.73
N PRO A 82 -1.48 5.10 -18.82
CA PRO A 82 -2.45 5.06 -17.74
C PRO A 82 -1.80 4.58 -16.45
N VAL A 83 -2.20 5.20 -15.33
CA VAL A 83 -1.70 4.85 -13.99
C VAL A 83 -2.87 4.38 -13.12
N ILE A 84 -2.73 3.23 -12.49
CA ILE A 84 -3.66 2.72 -11.47
C ILE A 84 -2.98 2.80 -10.11
N SER A 85 -3.60 3.51 -9.18
CA SER A 85 -3.15 3.56 -7.78
C SER A 85 -3.86 2.45 -7.01
N ILE A 86 -3.12 1.60 -6.29
CA ILE A 86 -3.66 0.51 -5.48
C ILE A 86 -3.15 0.67 -4.06
N ASP A 87 -3.91 1.34 -3.20
CA ASP A 87 -3.41 1.71 -1.88
C ASP A 87 -4.54 2.06 -0.91
N ASN A 88 -4.24 2.18 0.38
CA ASN A 88 -5.24 2.55 1.39
C ASN A 88 -5.28 4.07 1.63
N GLN A 89 -4.19 4.77 1.34
CA GLN A 89 -3.92 6.15 1.67
C GLN A 89 -4.88 7.08 0.90
N HIS A 90 -5.21 6.75 -0.35
CA HIS A 90 -6.15 7.49 -1.19
C HIS A 90 -7.58 7.49 -0.68
N ALA A 91 -7.94 6.68 0.33
CA ALA A 91 -9.18 6.86 1.07
C ALA A 91 -9.31 8.31 1.61
N LEU A 92 -8.20 8.94 2.01
CA LEU A 92 -8.17 10.32 2.52
C LEU A 92 -8.67 11.35 1.50
N THR A 93 -8.35 11.15 0.23
CA THR A 93 -8.62 12.12 -0.84
C THR A 93 -9.83 11.74 -1.70
N ARG A 94 -10.14 10.44 -1.81
CA ARG A 94 -11.18 9.88 -2.69
C ARG A 94 -12.45 9.45 -1.97
N ALA A 95 -12.39 9.14 -0.67
CA ALA A 95 -13.55 8.76 0.15
C ALA A 95 -14.01 9.88 1.11
N ARG A 96 -15.18 9.67 1.72
CA ARG A 96 -15.71 10.47 2.83
C ARG A 96 -15.30 9.80 4.14
N LEU A 97 -14.44 10.48 4.89
CA LEU A 97 -13.94 10.04 6.18
C LEU A 97 -14.26 11.10 7.24
N HIS A 98 -14.61 10.62 8.44
CA HIS A 98 -14.86 11.47 9.59
C HIS A 98 -13.61 11.52 10.47
N TYR A 99 -13.29 12.71 10.96
CA TYR A 99 -12.13 12.95 11.83
C TYR A 99 -12.58 13.74 13.06
N PRO A 100 -12.10 13.38 14.27
CA PRO A 100 -12.31 14.19 15.46
C PRO A 100 -11.82 15.63 15.25
N LYS A 101 -12.48 16.61 15.87
CA LYS A 101 -12.18 18.04 15.65
C LYS A 101 -10.72 18.37 15.90
N GLN A 102 -10.11 17.82 16.96
CA GLN A 102 -8.70 18.06 17.28
C GLN A 102 -7.70 17.58 16.21
N HIS A 103 -8.06 16.56 15.41
CA HIS A 103 -7.18 15.98 14.38
C HIS A 103 -7.46 16.50 12.97
N ARG A 104 -8.29 17.55 12.81
CA ARG A 104 -8.63 18.08 11.49
C ARG A 104 -7.42 18.68 10.75
N GLY A 105 -6.48 19.31 11.47
CA GLY A 105 -5.25 19.86 10.90
C GLY A 105 -4.35 18.76 10.35
N GLU A 106 -4.05 17.74 11.15
CA GLU A 106 -3.30 16.55 10.74
C GLU A 106 -3.95 15.85 9.54
N ALA A 107 -5.28 15.70 9.56
CA ALA A 107 -6.03 15.11 8.46
C ALA A 107 -5.94 15.94 7.17
N LEU A 108 -5.84 17.27 7.27
CA LEU A 108 -5.64 18.15 6.10
C LEU A 108 -4.24 17.98 5.53
N THR A 109 -3.22 17.97 6.39
CA THR A 109 -1.82 17.74 5.98
C THR A 109 -1.67 16.38 5.30
N ALA A 110 -2.19 15.32 5.92
CA ALA A 110 -2.16 13.98 5.34
C ALA A 110 -2.84 13.93 3.98
N LYS A 111 -4.03 14.56 3.83
CA LYS A 111 -4.71 14.66 2.52
C LYS A 111 -3.88 15.38 1.47
N LEU A 112 -3.16 16.43 1.85
CA LEU A 112 -2.32 17.18 0.94
C LEU A 112 -1.15 16.33 0.47
N VAL A 113 -0.43 15.68 1.39
CA VAL A 113 0.67 14.77 1.08
C VAL A 113 0.20 13.63 0.18
N THR A 114 -0.91 12.97 0.53
CA THR A 114 -1.50 11.90 -0.29
C THR A 114 -1.81 12.38 -1.70
N ARG A 115 -2.36 13.58 -1.85
CA ARG A 115 -2.65 14.15 -3.17
C ARG A 115 -1.38 14.43 -3.98
N LEU A 116 -0.32 14.92 -3.33
CA LEU A 116 0.94 15.27 -4.00
C LEU A 116 1.74 14.04 -4.42
N MET A 117 1.64 12.92 -3.68
CA MET A 117 2.27 11.66 -4.07
C MET A 117 1.75 11.14 -5.40
N ILE A 118 0.43 11.24 -5.64
CA ILE A 118 -0.23 10.75 -6.85
C ILE A 118 -1.40 11.69 -7.23
N LEU A 119 -1.13 12.66 -8.10
CA LEU A 119 -2.08 13.72 -8.43
C LEU A 119 -3.26 13.23 -9.27
N HIS A 120 -2.98 12.53 -10.38
CA HIS A 120 -3.97 12.18 -11.40
C HIS A 120 -3.79 10.74 -11.93
N ALA A 121 -4.02 9.73 -11.08
CA ALA A 121 -4.14 8.36 -11.58
C ALA A 121 -5.44 8.21 -12.41
N SER A 122 -5.38 7.35 -13.42
CA SER A 122 -6.51 6.97 -14.27
C SER A 122 -7.60 6.22 -13.50
N GLU A 123 -7.23 5.43 -12.48
CA GLU A 123 -8.15 4.78 -11.53
C GLU A 123 -7.47 4.64 -10.16
N TYR A 124 -8.26 4.75 -9.09
CA TYR A 124 -7.82 4.53 -7.70
C TYR A 124 -8.54 3.32 -7.10
N LEU A 125 -7.82 2.21 -6.92
CA LEU A 125 -8.28 1.02 -6.22
C LEU A 125 -7.92 1.14 -4.73
N ILE A 126 -8.90 1.56 -3.94
CA ILE A 126 -8.72 1.86 -2.52
C ILE A 126 -8.90 0.58 -1.72
N THR A 127 -7.82 0.09 -1.11
CA THR A 127 -7.89 -1.06 -0.20
C THR A 127 -8.35 -0.60 1.18
N ALA A 128 -9.45 -1.16 1.70
CA ALA A 128 -9.99 -0.75 2.99
C ALA A 128 -10.61 -1.90 3.77
N PHE A 129 -10.34 -1.95 5.08
CA PHE A 129 -10.99 -2.89 6.02
C PHE A 129 -12.38 -2.43 6.47
N PHE A 130 -12.88 -1.33 5.93
CA PHE A 130 -14.14 -0.70 6.32
C PHE A 130 -14.89 -0.23 5.07
N PRO A 131 -16.23 -0.13 5.13
CA PRO A 131 -17.01 0.44 4.04
C PRO A 131 -16.68 1.94 3.89
N ALA A 132 -16.02 2.31 2.79
CA ALA A 132 -15.67 3.70 2.51
C ALA A 132 -16.63 4.30 1.47
N GLN A 133 -17.38 5.34 1.84
CA GLN A 133 -18.24 6.03 0.88
C GLN A 133 -17.40 6.91 -0.06
N LEU A 134 -17.39 6.58 -1.35
CA LEU A 134 -16.66 7.34 -2.37
C LEU A 134 -17.24 8.75 -2.55
N ARG A 135 -16.36 9.71 -2.85
CA ARG A 135 -16.68 11.12 -3.11
C ARG A 135 -16.18 11.60 -4.47
N ARG A 136 -15.26 10.87 -5.10
CA ARG A 136 -14.66 11.21 -6.40
C ARG A 136 -14.95 10.09 -7.41
N LYS A 137 -15.00 10.47 -8.68
CA LYS A 137 -15.00 9.51 -9.80
C LYS A 137 -13.61 8.87 -9.94
N HIS A 138 -13.52 7.83 -10.76
CA HIS A 138 -12.30 7.05 -11.01
C HIS A 138 -11.69 6.46 -9.74
N ALA A 139 -12.56 5.98 -8.85
CA ALA A 139 -12.16 5.36 -7.62
C ALA A 139 -13.12 4.22 -7.31
N SER A 140 -12.58 3.13 -6.79
CA SER A 140 -13.30 1.93 -6.40
C SER A 140 -12.76 1.45 -5.06
N VAL A 141 -13.63 1.03 -4.14
CA VAL A 141 -13.20 0.40 -2.88
C VAL A 141 -13.11 -1.10 -3.12
N VAL A 142 -11.96 -1.69 -2.82
CA VAL A 142 -11.71 -3.13 -2.95
C VAL A 142 -11.38 -3.71 -1.57
N SER A 143 -11.70 -4.99 -1.40
CA SER A 143 -11.37 -5.71 -0.17
C SER A 143 -9.85 -5.68 0.07
N PRO A 144 -9.41 -5.71 1.35
CA PRO A 144 -8.00 -5.78 1.68
C PRO A 144 -7.34 -6.98 1.00
N ILE A 145 -6.08 -6.80 0.60
CA ILE A 145 -5.29 -7.87 -0.02
C ILE A 145 -4.88 -8.83 1.09
N LEU A 146 -5.66 -9.91 1.25
CA LEU A 146 -5.40 -10.96 2.22
C LEU A 146 -4.78 -12.18 1.53
N ARG A 147 -3.77 -12.78 2.17
CA ARG A 147 -3.18 -14.02 1.67
C ARG A 147 -4.15 -15.18 1.85
N LYS A 148 -4.03 -16.20 0.99
CA LYS A 148 -4.90 -17.39 1.04
C LYS A 148 -4.87 -18.05 2.41
N GLU A 149 -3.70 -18.13 3.03
CA GLU A 149 -3.49 -18.74 4.35
C GLU A 149 -4.27 -18.02 5.46
N VAL A 150 -4.48 -16.71 5.33
CA VAL A 150 -5.30 -15.94 6.29
C VAL A 150 -6.78 -16.24 6.06
N LEU A 151 -7.21 -16.33 4.80
CA LEU A 151 -8.59 -16.63 4.44
C LEU A 151 -9.01 -18.07 4.74
N THR A 152 -8.06 -19.01 4.70
CA THR A 152 -8.30 -20.44 5.00
C THR A 152 -7.99 -20.81 6.43
N ALA A 153 -7.36 -19.93 7.21
CA ALA A 153 -7.17 -20.15 8.64
C ALA A 153 -8.54 -20.22 9.32
N GLY A 154 -8.79 -21.31 10.05
CA GLY A 154 -9.98 -21.39 10.91
C GLY A 154 -9.82 -20.47 12.12
N ASP A 155 -10.91 -19.80 12.47
CA ASP A 155 -11.00 -19.00 13.69
C ASP A 155 -10.77 -19.89 14.91
N ARG A 156 -9.91 -19.44 15.83
CA ARG A 156 -9.66 -20.12 17.10
C ARG A 156 -9.60 -19.09 18.21
N GLU A 157 -10.37 -19.32 19.26
CA GLU A 157 -10.21 -18.58 20.51
C GLU A 157 -8.95 -19.07 21.23
N GLY A 158 -7.92 -18.24 21.24
CA GLY A 158 -6.75 -18.43 22.08
C GLY A 158 -6.96 -17.77 23.44
N GLY A 159 -6.45 -18.37 24.52
CA GLY A 159 -6.39 -17.75 25.86
C GLY A 159 -5.40 -16.58 25.96
N TYR A 160 -5.11 -15.91 24.85
CA TYR A 160 -4.12 -14.84 24.72
C TYR A 160 -4.62 -13.73 23.79
N ALA A 161 -4.12 -12.51 23.98
CA ALA A 161 -4.30 -11.40 23.08
C ALA A 161 -3.07 -11.26 22.16
N LEU A 162 -3.32 -11.08 20.85
CA LEU A 162 -2.27 -10.80 19.87
C LEU A 162 -1.89 -9.32 19.93
N VAL A 163 -0.60 -9.03 20.05
CA VAL A 163 -0.05 -7.67 20.01
C VAL A 163 0.95 -7.58 18.88
N TYR A 164 0.61 -6.79 17.87
CA TYR A 164 1.47 -6.56 16.71
C TYR A 164 1.89 -5.09 16.69
N VAL A 165 3.20 -4.84 16.70
CA VAL A 165 3.75 -3.48 16.67
C VAL A 165 4.74 -3.32 15.53
N THR A 166 4.73 -2.15 14.88
CA THR A 166 5.75 -1.77 13.90
C THR A 166 6.96 -1.13 14.56
N SER A 167 6.83 -0.64 15.80
CA SER A 167 7.93 -0.06 16.57
C SER A 167 7.93 -0.61 18.01
N PRO A 168 8.99 -1.33 18.43
CA PRO A 168 9.09 -1.86 19.79
C PRO A 168 9.04 -0.75 20.85
N SER A 169 8.50 -1.08 22.02
CA SER A 169 8.54 -0.21 23.19
C SER A 169 8.55 -1.04 24.48
N GLU A 170 9.59 -0.88 25.30
CA GLU A 170 9.70 -1.54 26.60
C GLU A 170 8.61 -1.11 27.57
N GLU A 171 8.17 0.15 27.47
CA GLU A 171 7.07 0.68 28.27
C GLU A 171 5.77 -0.11 28.02
N ARG A 172 5.45 -0.39 26.74
CA ARG A 172 4.29 -1.21 26.37
C ARG A 172 4.40 -2.63 26.91
N VAL A 173 5.60 -3.22 26.89
CA VAL A 173 5.86 -4.53 27.51
C VAL A 173 5.61 -4.48 29.01
N GLY A 174 6.10 -3.43 29.69
CA GLY A 174 5.85 -3.20 31.11
C GLY A 174 4.36 -3.08 31.44
N LEU A 175 3.57 -2.42 30.60
CA LEU A 175 2.12 -2.31 30.77
C LEU A 175 1.43 -3.66 30.63
N MET A 176 1.77 -4.45 29.61
CA MET A 176 1.18 -5.78 29.38
C MET A 176 1.39 -6.72 30.57
N LYS A 177 2.56 -6.69 31.21
CA LYS A 177 2.84 -7.50 32.42
C LYS A 177 1.90 -7.23 33.59
N ARG A 178 1.32 -6.03 33.66
CA ARG A 178 0.38 -5.63 34.73
C ARG A 178 -1.04 -6.11 34.48
N ILE A 179 -1.37 -6.50 33.24
CA ILE A 179 -2.70 -6.96 32.85
C ILE A 179 -2.83 -8.46 33.16
N ARG A 180 -4.00 -8.88 33.66
CA ARG A 180 -4.31 -10.31 33.89
C ARG A 180 -4.78 -10.98 32.59
N GLN A 181 -3.93 -10.96 31.58
CA GLN A 181 -4.16 -11.53 30.25
C GLN A 181 -2.83 -12.08 29.71
N SER A 182 -2.86 -13.21 29.00
CA SER A 182 -1.69 -13.69 28.27
C SER A 182 -1.55 -12.93 26.95
N PHE A 183 -0.32 -12.63 26.52
CA PHE A 183 -0.05 -11.92 25.28
C PHE A 183 0.92 -12.69 24.38
N VAL A 184 0.64 -12.67 23.08
CA VAL A 184 1.61 -13.06 22.04
C VAL A 184 1.98 -11.81 21.27
N CYS A 185 3.26 -11.46 21.32
CA CYS A 185 3.76 -10.18 20.85
C CYS A 185 4.66 -10.36 19.61
N TYR A 186 4.36 -9.65 18.53
CA TYR A 186 5.14 -9.62 17.30
C TYR A 186 5.66 -8.21 17.02
N GLY A 187 6.85 -8.12 16.40
CA GLY A 187 7.45 -6.85 16.00
C GLY A 187 8.31 -6.15 17.06
N PHE A 188 8.70 -6.86 18.12
CA PHE A 188 9.51 -6.29 19.20
C PHE A 188 11.04 -6.37 18.97
N GLY A 189 11.49 -6.98 17.88
CA GLY A 189 12.92 -7.08 17.57
C GLY A 189 13.74 -7.91 18.57
N ARG A 190 13.09 -8.67 19.47
CA ARG A 190 13.73 -9.69 20.33
C ARG A 190 12.84 -10.92 20.52
N GLN A 191 13.44 -12.03 20.97
CA GLN A 191 12.74 -13.20 21.48
C GLN A 191 12.79 -13.20 23.01
N GLY A 192 11.72 -13.65 23.65
CA GLY A 192 11.69 -13.82 25.09
C GLY A 192 10.35 -14.39 25.55
N LYS A 193 10.36 -15.13 26.65
CA LYS A 193 9.14 -15.66 27.26
C LYS A 193 9.16 -15.34 28.75
N ASP A 194 8.08 -14.76 29.24
CA ASP A 194 7.77 -14.66 30.65
C ASP A 194 6.47 -15.42 30.97
N ALA A 195 6.05 -15.40 32.24
CA ALA A 195 4.88 -16.15 32.69
C ALA A 195 3.55 -15.77 31.98
N LYS A 196 3.44 -14.56 31.42
CA LYS A 196 2.22 -14.05 30.76
C LYS A 196 2.45 -13.54 29.33
N THR A 197 3.69 -13.34 28.93
CA THR A 197 4.05 -12.67 27.68
C THR A 197 5.01 -13.53 26.90
N LEU A 198 4.61 -13.90 25.69
CA LEU A 198 5.51 -14.48 24.70
C LEU A 198 5.87 -13.39 23.68
N ILE A 199 7.14 -13.01 23.65
CA ILE A 199 7.68 -12.05 22.69
C ILE A 199 8.39 -12.82 21.58
N MET A 200 7.92 -12.65 20.36
CA MET A 200 8.47 -13.28 19.18
C MET A 200 9.31 -12.29 18.38
N TRP A 201 10.48 -12.77 17.97
CA TRP A 201 11.36 -12.07 17.05
C TRP A 201 10.89 -12.32 15.63
N THR A 202 10.74 -11.25 14.87
CA THR A 202 10.53 -11.35 13.43
C THR A 202 11.57 -10.47 12.74
N ARG A 203 12.61 -11.10 12.17
CA ARG A 203 13.24 -10.54 10.97
C ARG A 203 12.22 -10.67 9.86
N TRP A 204 11.88 -9.56 9.23
CA TRP A 204 10.98 -9.53 8.07
C TRP A 204 11.48 -10.40 6.90
N ALA A 205 12.75 -10.79 6.89
CA ALA A 205 13.41 -11.50 5.79
C ALA A 205 13.51 -13.04 5.93
N THR A 206 13.15 -13.67 7.06
CA THR A 206 13.47 -15.10 7.29
C THR A 206 12.25 -15.94 7.66
N ALA A 207 11.06 -15.54 7.20
CA ALA A 207 9.85 -16.36 7.30
C ALA A 207 9.48 -17.06 5.98
N LEU A 208 10.27 -16.87 4.90
CA LEU A 208 10.03 -17.46 3.58
C LEU A 208 11.01 -18.59 3.21
N THR A 209 12.09 -18.79 3.98
CA THR A 209 12.95 -19.97 3.82
C THR A 209 12.48 -21.02 4.82
N GLY A 210 11.44 -21.76 4.44
CA GLY A 210 11.13 -23.01 5.10
C GLY A 210 12.32 -23.95 4.98
N THR A 211 12.94 -24.26 6.11
CA THR A 211 13.71 -25.49 6.27
C THR A 211 13.23 -26.14 7.54
N SER A 212 12.60 -27.29 7.30
CA SER A 212 12.10 -28.28 8.25
C SER A 212 13.14 -28.77 9.23
#